data_AF-A0A2D9Y1G2-F1
#
_entry.id   AF-A0A2D9Y1G2-F1
#
_cell.length_a   1.000
_cell.length_b   1.000
_cell.length_c   1.000
_cell.angle_alpha   90.00
_cell.angle_beta   90.00
_cell.angle_gamma   90.00
#
_symmetry.space_group_name_H-M   'P 1'
#
loop_
_entity.id
_entity.type
_entity.pdbx_description
1 polymer ?
#
loop_
_entity_poly.entity_id
_entity_poly.type
_entity_poly.pdbx_seq_one_letter_code
_entity_poly.pdbx_strand_id
1 'polypeptide(L)' 'MLKNELFDKVIEDLQAGYWKILNNPKKEIWSDTFYDQIGYQKEEIKSGLDTFLNTLLHPEDVELFRDNFLNYRN' A
#
# COMPACT_ATOMS: atom_id res chain seq x y z
N MET A 1 18.67 -10.84 -10.77
CA MET A 1 19.10 -10.17 -9.53
C MET A 1 19.38 -8.68 -9.76
N LEU A 2 20.25 -8.29 -10.71
CA LEU A 2 20.56 -6.87 -11.01
C LEU A 2 19.36 -5.94 -11.24
N LYS A 3 18.29 -6.43 -11.88
CA LYS A 3 17.10 -5.63 -12.19
C LYS A 3 16.36 -5.18 -10.93
N ASN A 4 16.32 -6.01 -9.88
CA ASN A 4 15.61 -5.68 -8.65
C ASN A 4 16.39 -4.63 -7.84
N GLU A 5 17.72 -4.76 -7.78
CA GLU A 5 18.60 -3.82 -7.07
C GLU A 5 18.50 -2.40 -7.64
N LEU A 6 18.41 -2.25 -8.97
CA LEU A 6 18.20 -0.94 -9.59
C LEU A 6 16.83 -0.35 -9.23
N PHE A 7 15.77 -1.15 -9.25
CA PHE A 7 14.43 -0.67 -8.88
C PHE A 7 14.35 -0.24 -7.42
N ASP A 8 14.92 -1.03 -6.51
CA ASP A 8 14.92 -0.70 -5.09
C ASP A 8 15.69 0.60 -4.85
N LYS A 9 16.85 0.78 -5.50
CA LYS A 9 17.66 2.00 -5.38
C LYS A 9 16.98 3.24 -5.95
N VAL A 10 16.30 3.12 -7.09
CA VAL A 10 15.54 4.25 -7.66
C VAL A 10 14.38 4.64 -6.76
N ILE A 11 13.68 3.69 -6.14
CA ILE A 11 12.60 4.00 -5.20
C ILE A 11 13.12 4.70 -3.95
N GLU A 12 14.27 4.26 -3.42
CA GLU A 12 14.95 4.93 -2.30
C GLU A 12 15.35 6.38 -2.64
N ASP A 13 15.98 6.60 -3.79
CA ASP A 13 16.42 7.93 -4.22
C ASP A 13 15.24 8.89 -4.48
N LEU A 14 14.10 8.37 -4.96
CA LEU A 14 12.90 9.15 -5.23
C LEU A 14 12.10 9.48 -3.97
N GLN A 15 12.40 8.86 -2.82
CA GLN A 15 11.58 8.93 -1.61
C GLN A 15 10.10 8.69 -1.94
N ALA A 16 9.83 7.69 -2.76
CA ALA A 16 8.49 7.39 -3.24
C ALA A 16 7.79 6.43 -2.26
N GLY A 17 6.62 6.83 -1.76
CA GLY A 17 5.72 5.92 -1.07
C GLY A 17 5.21 4.84 -2.03
N TYR A 18 5.29 3.58 -1.61
CA TYR A 18 4.76 2.44 -2.36
C TYR A 18 4.00 1.46 -1.47
N TRP A 19 3.12 0.67 -2.11
CA TRP A 19 2.57 -0.54 -1.53
C TRP A 19 2.81 -1.75 -2.43
N LYS A 20 2.90 -2.93 -1.85
CA LYS A 20 3.05 -4.22 -2.54
C LYS A 20 1.92 -5.14 -2.12
N ILE A 21 1.28 -5.77 -3.10
CA ILE A 21 0.28 -6.81 -2.87
C ILE A 21 0.94 -8.17 -3.12
N LEU A 22 1.11 -8.95 -2.06
CA LEU A 22 1.58 -10.32 -2.12
C LEU A 22 0.39 -11.27 -2.25
N ASN A 23 0.54 -12.31 -3.06
CA ASN A 23 -0.53 -13.29 -3.31
C ASN A 23 -0.41 -14.55 -2.43
N ASN A 24 0.78 -14.80 -1.84
CA ASN A 24 1.01 -15.98 -1.00
C ASN A 24 2.06 -15.68 0.09
N PRO A 25 1.66 -15.45 1.37
CA PRO A 25 0.28 -15.22 1.83
C PRO A 25 -0.31 -13.93 1.25
N LYS A 26 -1.65 -13.83 1.17
CA LYS A 26 -2.32 -12.57 0.79
C LYS A 26 -1.97 -11.51 1.83
N LYS A 27 -1.08 -10.59 1.48
CA LYS A 27 -0.63 -9.53 2.36
C LYS A 27 -0.37 -8.26 1.57
N GLU A 28 -0.72 -7.13 2.15
CA GLU A 28 -0.31 -5.83 1.66
C GLU A 28 0.86 -5.34 2.52
N ILE A 29 1.86 -4.74 1.88
CA ILE A 29 3.02 -4.15 2.56
C ILE A 29 3.14 -2.72 2.09
N TRP A 30 3.21 -1.79 3.03
CA TRP A 30 3.49 -0.38 2.77
C TRP A 30 4.95 -0.08 3.08
N SER A 31 5.58 0.75 2.25
CA SER A 31 6.88 1.34 2.52
C SER A 31 6.82 2.33 3.67
N ASP A 32 7.93 2.56 4.36
CA ASP A 32 7.98 3.54 5.45
C ASP A 32 7.65 4.96 4.94
N THR A 33 8.09 5.33 3.73
CA THR A 33 7.71 6.62 3.12
C THR A 33 6.22 6.76 2.82
N PHE A 34 5.52 5.65 2.55
CA PHE A 34 4.07 5.69 2.36
C PHE A 34 3.37 6.01 3.69
N TYR A 35 3.82 5.41 4.80
CA TYR A 35 3.34 5.73 6.15
C TYR A 35 3.52 7.23 6.46
N ASP A 36 4.70 7.77 6.17
CA ASP A 36 4.99 9.21 6.36
C ASP A 36 4.04 10.10 5.54
N GLN A 37 3.78 9.74 4.27
CA GLN A 37 2.91 10.51 3.37
C GLN A 37 1.46 10.55 3.83
N ILE A 38 0.96 9.48 4.45
CA ILE A 38 -0.39 9.43 5.02
C ILE A 38 -0.43 9.93 6.47
N GLY A 39 0.70 10.36 7.03
CA GLY A 39 0.79 10.99 8.35
C GLY A 39 0.75 10.01 9.53
N TYR A 40 1.12 8.75 9.32
CA TYR A 40 1.12 7.72 10.37
C TYR A 40 2.52 7.13 10.58
N GLN A 41 2.79 6.66 11.79
CA GLN A 41 3.89 5.74 12.07
C GLN A 41 3.43 4.29 11.86
N LYS A 42 4.39 3.42 11.56
CA LYS A 42 4.15 2.00 11.26
C LYS A 42 3.51 1.23 12.42
N GLU A 43 3.74 1.71 13.63
CA GLU A 43 3.22 1.15 14.88
C GLU A 43 1.77 1.59 15.16
N GLU A 44 1.30 2.68 14.54
CA GLU A 44 -0.03 3.25 14.77
C GLU A 44 -1.11 2.50 13.99
N ILE A 45 -0.82 2.12 12.74
CA ILE A 45 -1.77 1.42 11.88
C ILE A 45 -1.10 0.28 11.11
N LYS A 46 -1.86 -0.80 10.88
CA LYS A 46 -1.39 -1.96 10.11
C LYS A 46 -1.59 -1.71 8.62
N SER A 47 -0.65 -2.16 7.81
CA SER A 47 -0.86 -2.22 6.36
C SER A 47 -1.91 -3.27 6.01
N GLY A 48 -2.79 -2.93 5.07
CA GLY A 48 -3.84 -3.82 4.61
C GLY A 48 -5.05 -3.10 4.06
N LEU A 49 -5.78 -3.80 3.19
CA LEU A 49 -7.01 -3.30 2.59
C LEU A 49 -8.03 -2.82 3.63
N ASP A 50 -8.18 -3.55 4.75
CA ASP A 50 -9.13 -3.17 5.80
C ASP A 50 -8.79 -1.81 6.42
N THR A 51 -7.51 -1.54 6.70
CA THR A 51 -7.08 -0.24 7.22
C THR A 51 -7.23 0.85 6.16
N PHE A 52 -6.90 0.56 4.90
CA PHE A 52 -7.09 1.52 3.82
C PHE A 52 -8.56 1.95 3.69
N LEU A 53 -9.48 0.98 3.62
CA LEU A 53 -10.91 1.23 3.44
C LEU A 53 -11.58 1.89 4.65
N ASN A 54 -11.19 1.50 5.88
CA ASN A 54 -11.92 1.93 7.08
C ASN A 54 -11.27 3.11 7.82
N THR A 55 -10.05 3.51 7.44
CA THR A 55 -9.29 4.55 8.18
C THR A 55 -8.74 5.64 7.28
N LEU A 56 -8.31 5.31 6.06
CA LEU A 56 -7.61 6.27 5.19
C LEU A 56 -8.51 6.85 4.10
N LEU A 57 -9.44 6.05 3.58
CA LEU A 57 -10.31 6.45 2.48
C LEU A 57 -11.53 7.22 3.00
N HIS A 58 -11.95 8.25 2.26
CA HIS A 58 -13.18 8.97 2.58
C HIS A 58 -14.40 8.02 2.46
N PRO A 59 -15.39 8.06 3.38
CA PRO A 59 -16.50 7.10 3.40
C PRO A 59 -17.27 6.95 2.08
N GLU A 60 -17.40 8.05 1.33
CA GLU A 60 -18.11 8.07 0.04
C GLU A 60 -17.37 7.30 -1.07
N ASP A 61 -16.05 7.16 -0.97
CA ASP A 61 -15.22 6.50 -1.98
C ASP A 61 -15.04 5.00 -1.70
N VAL A 62 -15.40 4.54 -0.49
CA VAL A 62 -15.14 3.17 -0.01
C VAL A 62 -15.76 2.12 -0.90
N GLU A 63 -17.05 2.26 -1.23
CA GLU A 63 -17.77 1.26 -2.02
C GLU A 63 -17.20 1.16 -3.43
N LEU A 64 -17.01 2.30 -4.11
CA LEU A 64 -16.46 2.36 -5.45
C LEU A 64 -15.05 1.76 -5.51
N PHE A 65 -14.18 2.10 -4.56
CA PHE A 65 -12.83 1.55 -4.53
C PHE A 65 -12.84 0.05 -4.26
N ARG A 66 -13.55 -0.40 -3.22
CA ARG A 66 -13.60 -1.81 -2.81
C ARG A 66 -14.09 -2.69 -3.95
N ASP A 67 -15.17 -2.31 -4.60
CA ASP A 67 -15.79 -3.15 -5.63
C ASP A 67 -14.87 -3.26 -6.85
N ASN A 68 -14.23 -2.16 -7.27
CA ASN A 68 -13.21 -2.18 -8.33
C ASN A 68 -11.99 -3.04 -7.96
N PHE A 69 -11.48 -2.88 -6.74
CA PHE A 69 -10.31 -3.60 -6.25
C PHE A 69 -10.56 -5.12 -6.16
N LEU A 70 -11.72 -5.53 -5.68
CA LEU A 70 -12.09 -6.94 -5.57
C LEU A 70 -12.41 -7.56 -6.94
N ASN A 71 -13.06 -6.82 -7.83
CA ASN A 71 -13.33 -7.30 -9.19
C ASN A 71 -12.05 -7.57 -9.99
N TYR A 72 -11.02 -6.74 -9.82
CA TYR A 72 -9.71 -6.99 -10.45
C TYR A 72 -8.98 -8.23 -9.88
N ARG A 73 -9.33 -8.65 -8.66
CA ARG A 73 -8.64 -9.72 -7.92
C ARG A 73 -9.29 -11.10 -8.04
N ASN A 74 -10.47 -11.17 -8.68
CA ASN A 74 -11.18 -12.41 -9.01
C ASN A 74 -10.89 -12.81 -10.46
#